data_AF-A0A316W3C3-F1
#
_entry.id   AF-A0A316W3C3-F1
#
_cell.length_a   1.000
_cell.length_b   1.000
_cell.length_c   1.000
_cell.angle_alpha   90.00
_cell.angle_beta   90.00
_cell.angle_gamma   90.00
#
_symmetry.space_group_name_H-M   'P 1'
#
loop_
_entity.id
_entity.type
_entity.pdbx_description
1 polymer ?
#
loop_
_entity_poly.entity_id
_entity_poly.type
_entity_poly.pdbx_seq_one_letter_code
_entity_poly.pdbx_strand_id
1 'polypeptide(L)'
;MATTLVALVGTGVALSAALVQTSILSDPAKPLRAVFSACTNPRRASLSTDFTLGIFKPADDALCLALTYFKTLLSDGPGIGAASLLASVLIPMLFRLTYISVSPNNRTVLRGIALPIGFLLGGIAFGFGTFLSSVGSLVYIAGLYVQVISPKSSLPLLPSPAPAVYAANLANMIFIAILISMALFDVAGQNWLNATTAFCLSPLVVYFPLLFLGVRETVVPKTEEEARKELASYKAEEVSYCYERTWAYQRQVSLLSSTLYWYGLNRIVMDLIFLKSPLSYAAHFMLYQFFGTVWFLFLIRVAEHLTTRSVSPIHPITGQPRSDVQKECSIAIAAAPAGHPATETGLLGNSLVAILAGPGTAMSLWWAHGEERGGWMARRAWRETQAVGAKAVADSKAITDGQHAKRE
;
A
#
# COMPACT_ATOMS: atom_id res chain seq x y z
N MET A 1 -3.16 4.74 25.41
CA MET A 1 -3.10 5.07 23.97
C MET A 1 -2.09 4.22 23.21
N ALA A 2 -0.88 3.97 23.71
CA ALA A 2 -0.06 2.82 23.24
C ALA A 2 -0.83 1.49 23.34
N THR A 3 -1.64 1.34 24.40
CA THR A 3 -2.60 0.25 24.60
C THR A 3 -3.59 0.05 23.45
N THR A 4 -4.03 1.13 22.79
CA THR A 4 -4.97 1.06 21.66
C THR A 4 -4.29 0.51 20.41
N LEU A 5 -3.05 0.92 20.12
CA LEU A 5 -2.27 0.37 19.00
C LEU A 5 -1.94 -1.11 19.23
N VAL A 6 -1.60 -1.49 20.46
CA VAL A 6 -1.39 -2.90 20.85
C VAL A 6 -2.67 -3.72 20.69
N ALA A 7 -3.83 -3.17 21.09
CA ALA A 7 -5.11 -3.83 20.89
C ALA A 7 -5.43 -4.06 19.40
N LEU A 8 -5.16 -3.07 18.54
CA LEU A 8 -5.33 -3.23 17.09
C LEU A 8 -4.46 -4.38 16.54
N VAL A 9 -3.18 -4.44 16.92
CA VAL A 9 -2.29 -5.55 16.55
C VAL A 9 -2.83 -6.89 17.07
N GLY A 10 -3.27 -6.93 18.33
CA GLY A 10 -3.85 -8.13 18.95
C GLY A 10 -5.07 -8.66 18.19
N THR A 11 -5.99 -7.77 17.78
CA THR A 11 -7.15 -8.16 16.97
C THR A 11 -6.77 -8.69 15.59
N GLY A 12 -5.72 -8.12 14.99
CA GLY A 12 -5.17 -8.60 13.72
C GLY A 12 -4.61 -10.03 13.83
N VAL A 13 -3.80 -10.30 14.85
CA VAL A 13 -3.25 -11.64 15.13
C VAL A 13 -4.36 -12.64 15.43
N ALA A 14 -5.35 -12.25 16.25
CA ALA A 14 -6.49 -13.12 16.58
C ALA A 14 -7.30 -13.49 15.33
N LEU A 15 -7.56 -12.52 14.43
CA LEU A 15 -8.24 -12.82 13.18
C LEU A 15 -7.40 -13.72 12.28
N SER A 16 -6.10 -13.46 12.14
CA SER A 16 -5.20 -14.34 11.38
C SER A 16 -5.24 -15.78 11.90
N ALA A 17 -5.22 -15.97 13.22
CA ALA A 17 -5.33 -17.29 13.84
C ALA A 17 -6.69 -17.94 13.51
N ALA A 18 -7.79 -17.17 13.58
CA ALA A 18 -9.11 -17.66 13.20
C ALA A 18 -9.19 -18.05 11.72
N LEU A 19 -8.62 -17.24 10.81
CA LEU A 19 -8.57 -17.54 9.37
C LEU A 19 -7.77 -18.80 9.07
N VAL A 20 -6.60 -18.99 9.70
CA VAL A 20 -5.82 -20.24 9.57
C VAL A 20 -6.60 -21.43 10.10
N GLN A 21 -7.26 -21.27 11.26
CA GLN A 21 -8.06 -22.32 11.86
C GLN A 21 -9.21 -22.75 10.93
N THR A 22 -9.97 -21.80 10.39
CA THR A 22 -11.16 -22.10 9.57
C THR A 22 -10.79 -22.57 8.16
N SER A 23 -9.79 -21.97 7.53
CA SER A 23 -9.48 -22.21 6.12
C SER A 23 -8.50 -23.35 5.87
N ILE A 24 -7.65 -23.70 6.85
CA ILE A 24 -6.62 -24.74 6.71
C ILE A 24 -6.84 -25.87 7.71
N LEU A 25 -7.10 -25.55 8.98
CA LEU A 25 -7.04 -26.56 10.04
C LEU A 25 -8.34 -27.35 10.25
N SER A 26 -9.48 -26.69 10.05
CA SER A 26 -10.82 -27.24 10.28
C SER A 26 -11.52 -27.70 8.98
N ASP A 27 -10.88 -27.62 7.82
CA ASP A 27 -11.47 -28.09 6.55
C ASP A 27 -11.65 -29.63 6.57
N PRO A 28 -12.90 -30.13 6.56
CA PRO A 28 -13.19 -31.57 6.64
C PRO A 28 -12.71 -32.35 5.41
N ALA A 29 -12.58 -31.71 4.25
CA ALA A 29 -12.12 -32.36 3.02
C ALA A 29 -10.57 -32.46 2.96
N LYS A 30 -9.85 -31.67 3.77
CA LYS A 30 -8.38 -31.57 3.84
C LYS A 30 -7.61 -31.35 2.50
N PRO A 31 -8.17 -30.76 1.42
CA PRO A 31 -7.47 -30.65 0.14
C PRO A 31 -6.18 -29.81 0.24
N LEU A 32 -6.19 -28.70 0.96
CA LEU A 32 -5.01 -27.84 1.14
C LEU A 32 -3.89 -28.53 1.92
N ARG A 33 -4.24 -29.32 2.96
CA ARG A 33 -3.27 -30.11 3.73
C ARG A 33 -2.66 -31.23 2.89
N ALA A 34 -3.47 -31.88 2.05
CA ALA A 34 -2.99 -32.91 1.14
C ALA A 34 -2.01 -32.32 0.11
N VAL A 35 -2.36 -31.19 -0.52
CA VAL A 35 -1.48 -30.46 -1.45
C VAL A 35 -0.19 -30.02 -0.75
N PHE A 36 -0.27 -29.52 0.49
CA PHE A 36 0.90 -29.19 1.30
C PHE A 36 1.83 -30.39 1.47
N SER A 37 1.29 -31.51 1.96
CA SER A 37 2.06 -32.73 2.19
C SER A 37 2.69 -33.30 0.91
N ALA A 38 2.00 -33.18 -0.24
CA ALA A 38 2.49 -33.63 -1.53
C ALA A 38 3.65 -32.76 -2.03
N CYS A 39 3.50 -31.44 -1.97
CA CYS A 39 4.52 -30.51 -2.47
C CYS A 39 5.78 -30.48 -1.60
N THR A 40 5.69 -30.70 -0.28
CA THR A 40 6.85 -30.71 0.63
C THR A 40 7.54 -32.08 0.76
N ASN A 41 7.06 -33.09 0.02
CA ASN A 41 7.56 -34.46 0.11
C ASN A 41 9.08 -34.52 -0.19
N PRO A 42 9.92 -35.07 0.71
CA PRO A 42 11.36 -35.18 0.49
C PRO A 42 11.76 -35.90 -0.80
N ARG A 43 10.93 -36.84 -1.29
CA ARG A 43 11.18 -37.57 -2.54
C ARG A 43 11.00 -36.72 -3.80
N ARG A 44 10.48 -35.50 -3.68
CA ARG A 44 10.26 -34.60 -4.81
C ARG A 44 11.54 -33.94 -5.33
N ALA A 45 12.53 -33.74 -4.45
CA ALA A 45 13.79 -33.07 -4.78
C ALA A 45 14.63 -33.74 -5.90
N SER A 46 14.25 -34.95 -6.33
CA SER A 46 14.85 -35.66 -7.45
C SER A 46 14.06 -35.57 -8.77
N LEU A 47 12.97 -34.79 -8.82
CA LEU A 47 12.17 -34.63 -10.04
C LEU A 47 12.80 -33.59 -10.96
N SER A 48 12.91 -33.92 -12.25
CA SER A 48 13.38 -33.01 -13.30
C SER A 48 12.45 -31.83 -13.58
N THR A 49 11.24 -31.85 -13.01
CA THR A 49 10.22 -30.79 -13.15
C THR A 49 10.33 -29.71 -12.08
N ASP A 50 11.25 -29.83 -11.12
CA ASP A 50 11.49 -28.82 -10.10
C ASP A 50 12.33 -27.67 -10.67
N PHE A 51 11.95 -26.43 -10.34
CA PHE A 51 12.54 -25.22 -10.94
C PHE A 51 14.02 -25.05 -10.57
N THR A 52 14.38 -25.39 -9.33
CA THR A 52 15.77 -25.33 -8.87
C THR A 52 16.46 -26.70 -8.88
N LEU A 53 15.83 -27.73 -9.46
CA LEU A 53 16.33 -29.11 -9.46
C LEU A 53 16.72 -29.59 -8.04
N GLY A 54 15.97 -29.15 -7.02
CA GLY A 54 16.21 -29.50 -5.62
C GLY A 54 17.31 -28.70 -4.90
N ILE A 55 17.98 -27.75 -5.58
CA ILE A 55 19.04 -26.91 -4.98
C ILE A 55 18.46 -26.00 -3.88
N PHE A 56 17.26 -25.46 -4.10
CA PHE A 56 16.57 -24.59 -3.15
C PHE A 56 15.13 -25.07 -2.92
N LYS A 57 15.03 -26.15 -2.16
CA LYS A 57 13.77 -26.82 -1.78
C LYS A 57 12.63 -25.86 -1.37
N PRO A 58 12.84 -24.81 -0.55
CA PRO A 58 11.75 -23.91 -0.18
C PRO A 58 11.08 -23.21 -1.37
N ALA A 59 11.84 -22.86 -2.42
CA ALA A 59 11.25 -22.26 -3.63
C ALA A 59 10.51 -23.29 -4.47
N ASP A 60 11.05 -24.50 -4.62
CA ASP A 60 10.38 -25.58 -5.37
C ASP A 60 9.08 -26.02 -4.70
N ASP A 61 9.06 -26.10 -3.37
CA ASP A 61 7.88 -26.37 -2.55
C ASP A 61 6.84 -25.25 -2.72
N ALA A 62 7.25 -23.98 -2.56
CA ALA A 62 6.37 -22.83 -2.72
C ALA A 62 5.76 -22.72 -4.13
N LEU A 63 6.56 -22.97 -5.17
CA LEU A 63 6.10 -22.94 -6.56
C LEU A 63 5.07 -24.05 -6.83
N CYS A 64 5.29 -25.27 -6.32
CA CYS A 64 4.30 -26.36 -6.44
C CYS A 64 2.98 -26.05 -5.77
N LEU A 65 3.04 -25.49 -4.56
CA LEU A 65 1.84 -25.08 -3.83
C LEU A 65 1.07 -24.02 -4.62
N ALA A 66 1.76 -22.97 -5.06
CA ALA A 66 1.18 -21.87 -5.82
C ALA A 66 0.56 -22.38 -7.13
N LEU A 67 1.29 -23.18 -7.91
CA LEU A 67 0.81 -23.70 -9.20
C LEU A 67 -0.42 -24.59 -9.02
N THR A 68 -0.39 -25.54 -8.09
CA THR A 68 -1.53 -26.45 -7.85
C THR A 68 -2.76 -25.68 -7.37
N TYR A 69 -2.54 -24.70 -6.50
CA TYR A 69 -3.58 -23.85 -5.98
C TYR A 69 -4.21 -22.96 -7.07
N PHE A 70 -3.39 -22.18 -7.79
CA PHE A 70 -3.89 -21.28 -8.84
C PHE A 70 -4.54 -22.03 -9.99
N LYS A 71 -4.05 -23.24 -10.31
CA LYS A 71 -4.69 -24.10 -11.30
C LYS A 71 -6.12 -24.47 -10.90
N THR A 72 -6.32 -24.80 -9.63
CA THR A 72 -7.66 -25.09 -9.10
C THR A 72 -8.51 -23.82 -9.06
N LEU A 73 -7.95 -22.71 -8.58
CA LEU A 73 -8.65 -21.43 -8.44
C LEU A 73 -9.17 -20.88 -9.78
N LEU A 74 -8.41 -21.06 -10.85
CA LEU A 74 -8.78 -20.55 -12.18
C LEU A 74 -9.60 -21.56 -12.99
N SER A 75 -9.84 -22.76 -12.45
CA SER A 75 -10.63 -23.80 -13.12
C SER A 75 -12.13 -23.63 -12.97
N ASP A 76 -12.59 -22.78 -12.04
CA ASP A 76 -14.01 -22.50 -11.81
C ASP A 76 -14.29 -20.98 -11.80
N GLY A 77 -15.55 -20.63 -12.10
CA GLY A 77 -15.98 -19.24 -12.12
C GLY A 77 -15.91 -18.55 -10.74
N PRO A 78 -16.34 -19.19 -9.63
CA PRO A 78 -16.24 -18.59 -8.30
C PRO A 78 -14.80 -18.31 -7.84
N GLY A 79 -13.83 -19.15 -8.21
CA GLY A 79 -12.43 -18.94 -7.89
C GLY A 79 -11.83 -17.74 -8.62
N ILE A 80 -12.16 -17.54 -9.90
CA ILE A 80 -11.83 -16.31 -10.63
C ILE A 80 -12.46 -15.09 -9.94
N GLY A 81 -13.72 -15.21 -9.52
CA GLY A 81 -14.41 -14.15 -8.80
C GLY A 81 -13.73 -13.79 -7.47
N ALA A 82 -13.33 -14.80 -6.68
CA ALA A 82 -12.64 -14.62 -5.41
C ALA A 82 -11.23 -14.03 -5.60
N ALA A 83 -10.51 -14.42 -6.65
CA ALA A 83 -9.22 -13.83 -7.02
C ALA A 83 -9.38 -12.34 -7.37
N SER A 84 -10.42 -11.98 -8.11
CA SER A 84 -10.72 -10.58 -8.45
C SER A 84 -11.07 -9.74 -7.23
N LEU A 85 -11.85 -10.29 -6.28
CA LEU A 85 -12.11 -9.63 -5.00
C LEU A 85 -10.82 -9.38 -4.23
N LEU A 86 -9.92 -10.36 -4.11
CA LEU A 86 -8.63 -10.13 -3.46
C LEU A 86 -7.79 -9.06 -4.19
N ALA A 87 -7.72 -9.12 -5.52
CA ALA A 87 -7.02 -8.11 -6.33
C ALA A 87 -7.58 -6.70 -6.11
N SER A 88 -8.90 -6.56 -5.91
CA SER A 88 -9.55 -5.27 -5.65
C SER A 88 -9.02 -4.56 -4.41
N VAL A 89 -8.55 -5.29 -3.39
CA VAL A 89 -7.98 -4.70 -2.16
C VAL A 89 -6.46 -4.72 -2.14
N LEU A 90 -5.85 -5.69 -2.81
CA LEU A 90 -4.40 -5.87 -2.86
C LEU A 90 -3.71 -4.81 -3.72
N ILE A 91 -4.29 -4.45 -4.87
CA ILE A 91 -3.71 -3.43 -5.76
C ILE A 91 -3.66 -2.05 -5.07
N PRO A 92 -4.77 -1.50 -4.51
CA PRO A 92 -4.73 -0.28 -3.70
C PRO A 92 -3.65 -0.31 -2.61
N MET A 93 -3.52 -1.44 -1.92
CA MET A 93 -2.55 -1.57 -0.84
C MET A 93 -1.11 -1.51 -1.36
N LEU A 94 -0.79 -2.18 -2.47
CA LEU A 94 0.54 -2.12 -3.07
C LEU A 94 0.90 -0.72 -3.56
N PHE A 95 -0.06 -0.01 -4.18
CA PHE A 95 0.14 1.41 -4.51
C PHE A 95 0.45 2.25 -3.26
N ARG A 96 -0.29 2.04 -2.17
CA ARG A 96 -0.01 2.74 -0.91
C ARG A 96 1.37 2.41 -0.36
N LEU A 97 1.74 1.13 -0.28
CA LEU A 97 3.01 0.69 0.26
C LEU A 97 4.19 1.21 -0.55
N THR A 98 4.12 1.11 -1.88
CA THR A 98 5.17 1.61 -2.78
C THR A 98 5.37 3.11 -2.66
N TYR A 99 4.30 3.91 -2.58
CA TYR A 99 4.41 5.35 -2.33
C TYR A 99 5.00 5.69 -0.96
N ILE A 100 4.67 4.93 0.09
CA ILE A 100 5.32 5.11 1.40
C ILE A 100 6.81 4.81 1.30
N SER A 101 7.20 3.73 0.59
CA SER A 101 8.60 3.32 0.44
C SER A 101 9.46 4.36 -0.26
N VAL A 102 8.89 5.12 -1.20
CA VAL A 102 9.60 6.18 -1.94
C VAL A 102 9.30 7.59 -1.41
N SER A 103 8.58 7.72 -0.31
CA SER A 103 8.23 9.03 0.25
C SER A 103 9.36 9.59 1.12
N PRO A 104 9.76 10.86 0.94
CA PRO A 104 10.71 11.51 1.84
C PRO A 104 10.14 11.65 3.26
N ASN A 105 8.81 11.71 3.40
CA ASN A 105 8.12 12.01 4.66
C ASN A 105 7.73 10.75 5.42
N ASN A 106 7.19 9.74 4.72
CA ASN A 106 6.55 8.58 5.34
C ASN A 106 7.50 7.37 5.51
N ARG A 107 8.63 7.37 4.82
CA ARG A 107 9.61 6.27 4.87
C ARG A 107 10.28 6.19 6.24
N THR A 108 10.20 5.01 6.84
CA THR A 108 10.94 4.57 8.03
C THR A 108 11.68 3.26 7.75
N VAL A 109 12.51 2.78 8.67
CA VAL A 109 13.18 1.47 8.54
C VAL A 109 12.14 0.35 8.34
N LEU A 110 11.01 0.43 9.04
CA LEU A 110 9.93 -0.58 8.98
C LEU A 110 8.97 -0.40 7.80
N ARG A 111 8.88 0.81 7.23
CA ARG A 111 7.97 1.16 6.13
C ARG A 111 8.68 1.52 4.82
N GLY A 112 9.96 1.17 4.72
CA GLY A 112 10.77 1.33 3.50
C GLY A 112 10.46 0.26 2.45
N ILE A 113 11.42 0.00 1.55
CA ILE A 113 11.29 -0.99 0.45
C ILE A 113 10.97 -2.39 0.98
N ALA A 114 11.49 -2.74 2.16
CA ALA A 114 11.26 -4.04 2.78
C ALA A 114 9.78 -4.34 3.03
N LEU A 115 8.94 -3.31 3.20
CA LEU A 115 7.53 -3.49 3.50
C LEU A 115 6.71 -4.03 2.31
N PRO A 116 6.67 -3.40 1.11
CA PRO A 116 5.99 -3.98 -0.05
C PRO A 116 6.61 -5.31 -0.50
N ILE A 117 7.92 -5.51 -0.36
CA ILE A 117 8.56 -6.80 -0.68
C ILE A 117 8.13 -7.87 0.31
N GLY A 118 8.22 -7.59 1.61
CA GLY A 118 7.82 -8.50 2.67
C GLY A 118 6.31 -8.82 2.61
N PHE A 119 5.49 -7.84 2.24
CA PHE A 119 4.07 -8.03 1.93
C PHE A 119 3.86 -9.07 0.85
N LEU A 120 4.56 -8.95 -0.29
CA LEU A 120 4.37 -9.87 -1.40
C LEU A 120 4.92 -11.25 -1.08
N LEU A 121 6.14 -11.34 -0.54
CA LEU A 121 6.76 -12.61 -0.15
C LEU A 121 5.94 -13.34 0.91
N GLY A 122 5.52 -12.62 1.96
CA GLY A 122 4.68 -13.16 3.02
C GLY A 122 3.30 -13.58 2.51
N GLY A 123 2.72 -12.79 1.61
CA GLY A 123 1.44 -13.11 0.97
C GLY A 123 1.50 -14.34 0.05
N ILE A 124 2.58 -14.51 -0.71
CA ILE A 124 2.83 -15.70 -1.54
C ILE A 124 3.05 -16.93 -0.64
N ALA A 125 3.81 -16.80 0.44
CA ALA A 125 4.17 -17.92 1.31
C ALA A 125 3.03 -18.37 2.25
N PHE A 126 2.26 -17.42 2.80
CA PHE A 126 1.31 -17.69 3.90
C PHE A 126 -0.13 -17.28 3.58
N GLY A 127 -0.38 -16.66 2.41
CA GLY A 127 -1.64 -16.03 2.05
C GLY A 127 -1.68 -14.55 2.45
N PHE A 128 -2.12 -13.69 1.52
CA PHE A 128 -2.11 -12.24 1.70
C PHE A 128 -2.91 -11.76 2.91
N GLY A 129 -4.14 -12.22 3.08
CA GLY A 129 -5.00 -11.80 4.21
C GLY A 129 -4.47 -12.27 5.56
N THR A 130 -4.00 -13.50 5.64
CA THR A 130 -3.38 -14.07 6.85
C THR A 130 -2.14 -13.27 7.24
N PHE A 131 -1.21 -13.09 6.30
CA PHE A 131 0.03 -12.37 6.55
C PHE A 131 -0.23 -10.90 6.91
N LEU A 132 -1.14 -10.25 6.20
CA LEU A 132 -1.47 -8.84 6.44
C LEU A 132 -2.13 -8.60 7.78
N SER A 133 -3.15 -9.39 8.11
CA SER A 133 -3.86 -9.21 9.38
C SER A 133 -2.95 -9.45 10.58
N SER A 134 -1.94 -10.32 10.48
CA SER A 134 -0.95 -10.58 11.54
C SER A 134 0.31 -9.69 11.44
N VAL A 135 1.34 -10.17 10.76
CA VAL A 135 2.67 -9.55 10.66
C VAL A 135 2.59 -8.20 9.96
N GLY A 136 1.76 -8.09 8.92
CA GLY A 136 1.53 -6.82 8.21
C GLY A 136 1.01 -5.72 9.14
N SER A 137 -0.02 -6.01 9.94
CA SER A 137 -0.57 -5.09 10.95
C SER A 137 0.50 -4.66 11.94
N LEU A 138 1.27 -5.62 12.48
CA LEU A 138 2.35 -5.35 13.42
C LEU A 138 3.37 -4.37 12.84
N VAL A 139 3.94 -4.69 11.68
CA VAL A 139 5.00 -3.89 11.06
C VAL A 139 4.48 -2.51 10.63
N TYR A 140 3.29 -2.45 10.05
CA TYR A 140 2.69 -1.19 9.60
C TYR A 140 2.39 -0.25 10.76
N ILE A 141 1.73 -0.76 11.82
CA ILE A 141 1.34 0.03 12.99
C ILE A 141 2.57 0.45 13.79
N ALA A 142 3.55 -0.44 13.98
CA ALA A 142 4.82 -0.08 14.61
C ALA A 142 5.55 1.00 13.80
N GLY A 143 5.55 0.89 12.47
CA GLY A 143 6.14 1.89 11.59
C GLY A 143 5.44 3.26 11.65
N LEU A 144 4.11 3.29 11.81
CA LEU A 144 3.36 4.54 12.05
C LEU A 144 3.73 5.17 13.39
N TYR A 145 3.82 4.35 14.44
CA TYR A 145 4.23 4.81 15.76
C TYR A 145 5.63 5.44 15.72
N VAL A 146 6.61 4.74 15.14
CA VAL A 146 7.98 5.23 14.95
C VAL A 146 8.01 6.53 14.14
N GLN A 147 7.19 6.64 13.09
CA GLN A 147 7.10 7.86 12.30
C GLN A 147 6.63 9.05 13.14
N VAL A 148 5.58 8.88 13.94
CA VAL A 148 4.95 9.98 14.69
C VAL A 148 5.77 10.45 15.89
N ILE A 149 6.50 9.55 16.55
CA ILE A 149 7.38 9.95 17.67
C ILE A 149 8.73 10.51 17.19
N SER A 150 9.05 10.36 15.90
CA SER A 150 10.30 10.85 15.34
C SER A 150 10.29 12.37 15.25
N PRO A 151 11.42 13.07 15.53
CA PRO A 151 11.58 14.49 15.23
C PRO A 151 11.34 14.82 13.74
N LYS A 152 11.48 13.84 12.86
CA LYS A 152 11.16 13.96 11.43
C LYS A 152 9.70 14.35 11.18
N SER A 153 8.77 13.98 12.08
CA SER A 153 7.34 14.24 11.92
C SER A 153 6.96 15.72 11.93
N SER A 154 7.81 16.58 12.51
CA SER A 154 7.62 18.03 12.54
C SER A 154 8.32 18.76 11.40
N LEU A 155 9.08 18.07 10.55
CA LEU A 155 9.79 18.70 9.44
C LEU A 155 8.81 19.12 8.33
N PRO A 156 9.14 20.19 7.57
CA PRO A 156 8.42 20.54 6.35
C PRO A 156 8.26 19.33 5.42
N LEU A 157 7.04 19.15 4.88
CA LEU A 157 6.77 18.07 3.96
C LEU A 157 7.44 18.33 2.61
N LEU A 158 8.17 17.32 2.12
CA LEU A 158 8.80 17.34 0.80
C LEU A 158 7.97 16.57 -0.22
N PRO A 159 7.93 16.98 -1.50
CA PRO A 159 7.35 16.14 -2.55
C PRO A 159 8.18 14.87 -2.75
N SER A 160 7.52 13.75 -3.06
CA SER A 160 8.23 12.59 -3.61
C SER A 160 8.69 12.94 -5.03
N PRO A 161 9.98 12.82 -5.38
CA PRO A 161 10.46 13.16 -6.71
C PRO A 161 9.72 12.38 -7.81
N ALA A 162 9.46 13.02 -8.94
CA ALA A 162 8.73 12.41 -10.05
C ALA A 162 9.32 11.05 -10.51
N PRO A 163 10.67 10.88 -10.64
CA PRO A 163 11.26 9.58 -10.97
C PRO A 163 10.88 8.47 -9.97
N ALA A 164 10.80 8.81 -8.68
CA ALA A 164 10.46 7.86 -7.63
C ALA A 164 8.97 7.44 -7.71
N VAL A 165 8.08 8.38 -8.01
CA VAL A 165 6.66 8.10 -8.28
C VAL A 165 6.50 7.23 -9.51
N TYR A 166 7.26 7.49 -10.59
CA TYR A 166 7.23 6.67 -11.79
C TYR A 166 7.75 5.25 -11.56
N ALA A 167 8.82 5.08 -10.80
CA ALA A 167 9.33 3.77 -10.47
C ALA A 167 8.33 2.94 -9.65
N ALA A 168 7.66 3.56 -8.67
CA ALA A 168 6.59 2.93 -7.91
C ALA A 168 5.40 2.53 -8.82
N ASN A 169 4.96 3.43 -9.70
CA ASN A 169 3.87 3.13 -10.64
C ASN A 169 4.23 2.01 -11.61
N LEU A 170 5.44 2.03 -12.16
CA LEU A 170 5.90 1.00 -13.08
C LEU A 170 5.93 -0.38 -12.42
N ALA A 171 6.37 -0.47 -11.16
CA ALA A 171 6.34 -1.73 -10.40
C ALA A 171 4.91 -2.28 -10.25
N ASN A 172 3.96 -1.40 -9.89
CA ASN A 172 2.56 -1.79 -9.77
C ASN A 172 1.93 -2.16 -11.13
N MET A 173 2.25 -1.44 -12.20
CA MET A 173 1.72 -1.73 -13.54
C MET A 173 2.22 -3.07 -14.08
N ILE A 174 3.50 -3.39 -13.91
CA ILE A 174 4.06 -4.70 -14.27
C ILE A 174 3.37 -5.80 -13.46
N PHE A 175 3.16 -5.58 -12.16
CA PHE A 175 2.47 -6.53 -11.30
C PHE A 175 1.01 -6.77 -11.73
N ILE A 176 0.27 -5.71 -12.08
CA ILE A 176 -1.09 -5.82 -12.62
C ILE A 176 -1.08 -6.60 -13.93
N ALA A 177 -0.12 -6.32 -14.83
CA ALA A 177 0.02 -7.06 -16.09
C ALA A 177 0.28 -8.56 -15.85
N ILE A 178 1.07 -8.92 -14.83
CA ILE A 178 1.29 -10.31 -14.42
C ILE A 178 -0.03 -10.94 -13.95
N LEU A 179 -0.80 -10.26 -13.09
CA LEU A 179 -2.09 -10.76 -12.62
C LEU A 179 -3.09 -10.98 -13.76
N ILE A 180 -3.19 -10.03 -14.70
CA ILE A 180 -4.02 -10.15 -15.89
C ILE A 180 -3.57 -11.33 -16.75
N SER A 181 -2.25 -11.48 -16.96
CA SER A 181 -1.69 -12.59 -17.73
C SER A 181 -2.04 -13.95 -17.11
N MET A 182 -1.94 -14.08 -15.78
CA MET A 182 -2.36 -15.29 -15.07
C MET A 182 -3.85 -15.60 -15.25
N ALA A 183 -4.70 -14.58 -15.32
CA ALA A 183 -6.14 -14.75 -15.48
C ALA A 183 -6.56 -15.06 -16.93
N LEU A 184 -5.80 -14.61 -17.94
CA LEU A 184 -6.14 -14.75 -19.35
C LEU A 184 -5.49 -15.96 -20.03
N PHE A 185 -4.32 -16.39 -19.58
CA PHE A 185 -3.63 -17.53 -20.19
C PHE A 185 -4.26 -18.86 -19.77
N ASP A 186 -4.26 -19.81 -20.70
CA ASP A 186 -4.67 -21.18 -20.44
C ASP A 186 -3.78 -21.78 -19.34
N VAL A 187 -4.42 -22.26 -18.28
CA VAL A 187 -3.82 -22.86 -17.09
C VAL A 187 -2.97 -24.09 -17.42
N ALA A 188 -3.25 -24.77 -18.54
CA ALA A 188 -2.44 -25.89 -19.02
C ALA A 188 -1.21 -25.46 -19.85
N GLY A 189 -1.13 -24.18 -20.24
CA GLY A 189 -0.12 -23.65 -21.17
C GLY A 189 1.15 -23.11 -20.50
N GLN A 190 2.25 -23.11 -21.25
CA GLN A 190 3.54 -22.56 -20.81
C GLN A 190 3.47 -21.07 -20.45
N ASN A 191 2.63 -20.30 -21.15
CA ASN A 191 2.47 -18.86 -20.87
C ASN A 191 1.91 -18.61 -19.46
N TRP A 192 0.96 -19.44 -19.01
CA TRP A 192 0.43 -19.34 -17.65
C TRP A 192 1.45 -19.73 -16.59
N LEU A 193 2.26 -20.77 -16.86
CA LEU A 193 3.38 -21.15 -16.00
C LEU A 193 4.40 -20.01 -15.86
N ASN A 194 4.75 -19.36 -16.98
CA ASN A 194 5.64 -18.21 -16.99
C ASN A 194 5.05 -17.03 -16.20
N ALA A 195 3.76 -16.73 -16.37
CA ALA A 195 3.08 -15.65 -15.63
C ALA A 195 3.03 -15.93 -14.12
N THR A 196 2.73 -17.16 -13.73
CA THR A 196 2.70 -17.57 -12.31
C THR A 196 4.09 -17.54 -11.69
N THR A 197 5.12 -17.95 -12.45
CA THR A 197 6.51 -17.83 -12.02
C THR A 197 6.93 -16.37 -11.85
N ALA A 198 6.55 -15.51 -12.82
CA ALA A 198 6.79 -14.08 -12.73
C ALA A 198 6.06 -13.45 -11.52
N PHE A 199 4.86 -13.91 -11.18
CA PHE A 199 4.15 -13.49 -9.97
C PHE A 199 4.95 -13.82 -8.71
N CYS A 200 5.39 -15.08 -8.57
CA CYS A 200 6.18 -15.52 -7.41
C CYS A 200 7.52 -14.77 -7.28
N LEU A 201 8.16 -14.43 -8.40
CA LEU A 201 9.45 -13.74 -8.43
C LEU A 201 9.34 -12.20 -8.46
N SER A 202 8.14 -11.65 -8.70
CA SER A 202 7.89 -10.22 -8.79
C SER A 202 8.41 -9.40 -7.60
N PRO A 203 8.43 -9.87 -6.34
CA PRO A 203 8.95 -9.07 -5.23
C PRO A 203 10.43 -8.73 -5.40
N LEU A 204 11.21 -9.66 -5.95
CA LEU A 204 12.66 -9.55 -6.10
C LEU A 204 13.05 -8.98 -7.46
N VAL A 205 12.35 -9.36 -8.53
CA VAL A 205 12.74 -9.01 -9.90
C VAL A 205 12.07 -7.72 -10.40
N VAL A 206 10.92 -7.36 -9.83
CA VAL A 206 10.17 -6.15 -10.22
C VAL A 206 10.22 -5.09 -9.12
N TYR A 207 9.72 -5.42 -7.93
CA TYR A 207 9.57 -4.44 -6.86
C TYR A 207 10.91 -3.97 -6.31
N PHE A 208 11.82 -4.89 -5.95
CA PHE A 208 13.11 -4.51 -5.40
C PHE A 208 13.91 -3.53 -6.29
N PRO A 209 14.22 -3.83 -7.56
CA PRO A 209 15.03 -2.93 -8.38
C PRO A 209 14.34 -1.58 -8.62
N LEU A 210 13.05 -1.57 -8.94
CA LEU A 210 12.33 -0.32 -9.22
C LEU A 210 12.18 0.56 -7.98
N LEU A 211 11.83 -0.02 -6.83
CA LEU A 211 11.75 0.75 -5.59
C LEU A 211 13.12 1.19 -5.11
N PHE A 212 14.17 0.41 -5.34
CA PHE A 212 15.54 0.80 -5.01
C PHE A 212 15.99 2.00 -5.83
N LEU A 213 15.68 2.04 -7.13
CA LEU A 213 15.88 3.22 -7.96
C LEU A 213 15.10 4.42 -7.42
N GLY A 214 13.81 4.27 -7.11
CA GLY A 214 13.01 5.37 -6.56
C GLY A 214 13.54 5.88 -5.22
N VAL A 215 14.03 5.00 -4.36
CA VAL A 215 14.63 5.37 -3.07
C VAL A 215 15.95 6.10 -3.22
N ARG A 216 16.78 5.75 -4.20
CA ARG A 216 18.04 6.45 -4.51
C ARG A 216 17.81 7.89 -4.91
N GLU A 217 16.74 8.16 -5.65
CA GLU A 217 16.35 9.52 -6.06
C GLU A 217 15.70 10.33 -4.93
N THR A 218 15.34 9.70 -3.81
CA THR A 218 14.58 10.35 -2.73
C THR A 218 15.48 10.75 -1.56
N VAL A 219 15.67 12.06 -1.39
CA VAL A 219 16.32 12.66 -0.23
C VAL A 219 15.43 12.55 1.00
N VAL A 220 15.97 12.06 2.12
CA VAL A 220 15.27 12.05 3.42
C VAL A 220 15.96 13.03 4.35
N PRO A 221 15.34 14.18 4.64
CA PRO A 221 15.94 15.19 5.51
C PRO A 221 15.96 14.70 6.95
N LYS A 222 17.02 15.06 7.68
CA LYS A 222 17.18 14.82 9.12
C LYS A 222 16.93 16.09 9.93
N THR A 223 17.14 17.27 9.33
CA THR A 223 17.00 18.57 9.99
C THR A 223 16.03 19.47 9.23
N GLU A 224 15.54 20.52 9.90
CA GLU A 224 14.70 21.53 9.26
C GLU A 224 15.46 22.30 8.17
N GLU A 225 16.75 22.59 8.39
CA GLU A 225 17.59 23.25 7.40
C GLU A 225 17.74 22.41 6.13
N GLU A 226 18.02 21.11 6.25
CA GLU A 226 18.06 20.19 5.11
C GLU A 226 16.72 20.14 4.38
N ALA A 227 15.61 20.04 5.12
CA ALA A 227 14.28 20.02 4.53
C ALA A 227 13.97 21.33 3.77
N ARG A 228 14.30 22.49 4.34
CA ARG A 228 14.07 23.79 3.68
C ARG A 228 14.99 23.97 2.48
N LYS A 229 16.26 23.57 2.57
CA LYS A 229 17.20 23.61 1.45
C LYS A 229 16.73 22.76 0.28
N GLU A 230 16.29 21.54 0.57
CA GLU A 230 15.74 20.63 -0.44
C GLU A 230 14.48 21.22 -1.05
N LEU A 231 13.54 21.71 -0.23
CA LEU A 231 12.30 22.33 -0.69
C LEU A 231 12.55 23.57 -1.56
N ALA A 232 13.59 24.35 -1.26
CA ALA A 232 13.97 25.52 -2.05
C ALA A 232 14.50 25.17 -3.44
N SER A 233 14.97 23.93 -3.65
CA SER A 233 15.45 23.46 -4.96
C SER A 233 14.31 23.19 -5.95
N TYR A 234 13.10 22.91 -5.45
CA TYR A 234 11.91 22.69 -6.27
C TYR A 234 11.27 24.00 -6.71
N LYS A 235 10.71 24.01 -7.92
CA LYS A 235 9.78 25.05 -8.36
C LYS A 235 8.39 24.84 -7.73
N ALA A 236 7.61 25.92 -7.63
CA ALA A 236 6.23 25.85 -7.14
C ALA A 236 5.38 24.80 -7.88
N GLU A 237 5.53 24.76 -9.21
CA GLU A 237 4.83 23.83 -10.10
C GLU A 237 5.21 22.37 -9.79
N GLU A 238 6.49 22.10 -9.53
CA GLU A 238 7.00 20.74 -9.25
C GLU A 238 6.48 20.23 -7.91
N VAL A 239 6.44 21.09 -6.88
CA VAL A 239 5.85 20.75 -5.57
C VAL A 239 4.37 20.38 -5.72
N SER A 240 3.60 21.16 -6.49
CA SER A 240 2.18 20.86 -6.71
C SER A 240 2.01 19.56 -7.50
N TYR A 241 2.74 19.43 -8.60
CA TYR A 241 2.63 18.35 -9.55
C TYR A 241 2.91 16.97 -8.94
N CYS A 242 3.93 16.86 -8.08
CA CYS A 242 4.29 15.57 -7.49
C CYS A 242 3.17 15.02 -6.61
N TYR A 243 2.55 15.86 -5.76
CA TYR A 243 1.40 15.46 -4.95
C TYR A 243 0.16 15.21 -5.81
N GLU A 244 -0.11 16.10 -6.78
CA GLU A 244 -1.23 15.98 -7.73
C GLU A 244 -1.26 14.65 -8.48
N ARG A 245 -0.10 14.23 -8.98
CA ARG A 245 0.01 12.91 -9.57
C ARG A 245 -0.29 11.80 -8.57
N THR A 246 0.26 11.84 -7.36
CA THR A 246 0.05 10.77 -6.37
C THR A 246 -1.43 10.63 -5.99
N TRP A 247 -2.16 11.72 -5.70
CA TRP A 247 -3.59 11.60 -5.40
C TRP A 247 -4.45 11.29 -6.62
N ALA A 248 -4.08 11.75 -7.82
CA ALA A 248 -4.76 11.36 -9.05
C ALA A 248 -4.61 9.85 -9.34
N TYR A 249 -3.41 9.29 -9.18
CA TYR A 249 -3.18 7.85 -9.34
C TYR A 249 -3.96 7.02 -8.32
N GLN A 250 -4.03 7.47 -7.05
CA GLN A 250 -4.86 6.80 -6.05
C GLN A 250 -6.35 6.76 -6.48
N ARG A 251 -6.88 7.83 -7.06
CA ARG A 251 -8.25 7.86 -7.60
C ARG A 251 -8.41 6.94 -8.82
N GLN A 252 -7.44 6.88 -9.72
CA GLN A 252 -7.46 5.94 -10.85
C GLN A 252 -7.45 4.48 -10.37
N VAL A 253 -6.61 4.17 -9.37
CA VAL A 253 -6.56 2.85 -8.73
C VAL A 253 -7.88 2.53 -8.01
N SER A 254 -8.57 3.54 -7.46
CA SER A 254 -9.89 3.36 -6.87
C SER A 254 -10.94 2.88 -7.90
N LEU A 255 -10.86 3.36 -9.14
CA LEU A 255 -11.72 2.91 -10.24
C LEU A 255 -11.42 1.46 -10.63
N LEU A 256 -10.13 1.13 -10.82
CA LEU A 256 -9.71 -0.24 -11.10
C LEU A 256 -10.15 -1.21 -10.00
N SER A 257 -9.95 -0.83 -8.74
CA SER A 257 -10.40 -1.57 -7.57
C SER A 257 -11.91 -1.82 -7.61
N SER A 258 -12.71 -0.81 -7.97
CA SER A 258 -14.15 -0.94 -8.02
C SER A 258 -14.62 -1.87 -9.14
N THR A 259 -13.98 -1.79 -10.31
CA THR A 259 -14.25 -2.70 -11.43
C THR A 259 -13.97 -4.15 -11.03
N LEU A 260 -12.83 -4.41 -10.40
CA LEU A 260 -12.47 -5.76 -9.93
C LEU A 260 -13.41 -6.27 -8.83
N TYR A 261 -13.84 -5.38 -7.93
CA TYR A 261 -14.79 -5.72 -6.87
C TYR A 261 -16.14 -6.18 -7.46
N TRP A 262 -16.72 -5.37 -8.36
CA TRP A 262 -17.98 -5.70 -9.01
C TRP A 262 -17.88 -6.93 -9.92
N TYR A 263 -16.80 -7.06 -10.67
CA TYR A 263 -16.55 -8.25 -11.49
C TYR A 263 -16.50 -9.51 -10.62
N GLY A 264 -15.77 -9.45 -9.50
CA GLY A 264 -15.64 -10.57 -8.56
C GLY A 264 -16.98 -10.96 -7.91
N LEU A 265 -17.72 -9.97 -7.40
CA LEU A 265 -19.04 -10.18 -6.83
C LEU A 265 -20.02 -10.76 -7.84
N ASN A 266 -20.09 -10.16 -9.04
CA ASN A 266 -21.00 -10.62 -10.09
C ASN A 266 -20.72 -12.08 -10.43
N ARG A 267 -19.45 -12.45 -10.62
CA ARG A 267 -19.08 -13.81 -10.97
C ARG A 267 -19.50 -14.82 -9.89
N ILE A 268 -19.18 -14.53 -8.63
CA ILE A 268 -19.57 -15.38 -7.50
C ILE A 268 -21.09 -15.51 -7.39
N VAL A 269 -21.83 -14.40 -7.50
CA VAL A 269 -23.30 -14.39 -7.41
C VAL A 269 -23.93 -15.17 -8.57
N MET A 270 -23.46 -14.95 -9.80
CA MET A 270 -23.95 -15.66 -10.99
C MET A 270 -23.74 -17.17 -10.84
N ASP A 271 -22.55 -17.58 -10.43
CA ASP A 271 -22.21 -19.00 -10.36
C ASP A 271 -22.90 -19.71 -9.18
N LEU A 272 -23.00 -19.06 -8.01
CA LEU A 272 -23.63 -19.65 -6.82
C LEU A 272 -25.15 -19.64 -6.88
N ILE A 273 -25.76 -18.51 -7.26
CA ILE A 273 -27.22 -18.34 -7.16
C ILE A 273 -27.90 -18.89 -8.41
N PHE A 274 -27.38 -18.55 -9.59
CA PHE A 274 -28.05 -18.88 -10.85
C PHE A 274 -27.59 -20.22 -11.42
N LEU A 275 -26.28 -20.48 -11.41
CA LEU A 275 -25.71 -21.74 -11.92
C LEU A 275 -25.58 -22.84 -10.85
N LYS A 276 -25.83 -22.52 -9.58
CA LYS A 276 -25.80 -23.45 -8.43
C LYS A 276 -24.51 -24.27 -8.36
N SER A 277 -23.40 -23.68 -8.80
CA SER A 277 -22.08 -24.31 -8.75
C SER A 277 -21.58 -24.36 -7.30
N PRO A 278 -21.01 -25.48 -6.82
CA PRO A 278 -20.42 -25.52 -5.49
C PRO A 278 -19.17 -24.63 -5.45
N LEU A 279 -18.92 -23.99 -4.32
CA LEU A 279 -17.72 -23.20 -4.13
C LEU A 279 -16.51 -24.14 -3.89
N SER A 280 -15.48 -24.08 -4.72
CA SER A 280 -14.27 -24.90 -4.51
C SER A 280 -13.53 -24.50 -3.23
N TYR A 281 -12.69 -25.41 -2.72
CA TYR A 281 -11.84 -25.10 -1.56
C TYR A 281 -10.88 -23.93 -1.87
N ALA A 282 -10.44 -23.80 -3.12
CA ALA A 282 -9.57 -22.72 -3.57
C ALA A 282 -10.31 -21.38 -3.48
N ALA A 283 -11.53 -21.31 -4.00
CA ALA A 283 -12.39 -20.13 -3.90
C ALA A 283 -12.69 -19.75 -2.43
N HIS A 284 -13.02 -20.73 -1.57
CA HIS A 284 -13.20 -20.50 -0.12
C HIS A 284 -11.95 -19.87 0.51
N PHE A 285 -10.77 -20.47 0.28
CA PHE A 285 -9.51 -19.94 0.80
C PHE A 285 -9.25 -18.51 0.32
N MET A 286 -9.47 -18.22 -0.97
CA MET A 286 -9.28 -16.86 -1.50
C MET A 286 -10.23 -15.85 -0.85
N LEU A 287 -11.49 -16.20 -0.59
CA LEU A 287 -12.42 -15.32 0.12
C LEU A 287 -11.94 -15.02 1.54
N TYR A 288 -11.40 -16.00 2.26
CA TYR A 288 -10.79 -15.76 3.57
C TYR A 288 -9.59 -14.81 3.48
N GLN A 289 -8.75 -14.94 2.44
CA GLN A 289 -7.65 -14.00 2.20
C GLN A 289 -8.15 -12.58 1.87
N PHE A 290 -9.24 -12.46 1.12
CA PHE A 290 -9.92 -11.19 0.88
C PHE A 290 -10.40 -10.56 2.19
N PHE A 291 -11.17 -11.28 3.02
CA PHE A 291 -11.65 -10.78 4.30
C PHE A 291 -10.52 -10.41 5.27
N GLY A 292 -9.45 -11.20 5.34
CA GLY A 292 -8.27 -10.87 6.13
C GLY A 292 -7.60 -9.56 5.67
N THR A 293 -7.58 -9.32 4.36
CA THR A 293 -7.04 -8.07 3.79
C THR A 293 -7.96 -6.89 4.07
N VAL A 294 -9.28 -7.06 3.95
CA VAL A 294 -10.27 -6.02 4.32
C VAL A 294 -10.14 -5.64 5.79
N TRP A 295 -9.96 -6.62 6.68
CA TRP A 295 -9.74 -6.35 8.09
C TRP A 295 -8.44 -5.58 8.34
N PHE A 296 -7.35 -5.98 7.68
CA PHE A 296 -6.11 -5.23 7.74
C PHE A 296 -6.28 -3.78 7.26
N LEU A 297 -7.00 -3.55 6.16
CA LEU A 297 -7.33 -2.20 5.67
C LEU A 297 -8.09 -1.37 6.72
N PHE A 298 -9.04 -1.99 7.42
CA PHE A 298 -9.73 -1.36 8.54
C PHE A 298 -8.76 -1.00 9.69
N LEU A 299 -7.91 -1.93 10.12
CA LEU A 299 -6.93 -1.71 11.19
C LEU A 299 -5.97 -0.56 10.86
N ILE A 300 -5.40 -0.54 9.65
CA ILE A 300 -4.47 0.53 9.27
C ILE A 300 -5.17 1.87 9.13
N ARG A 301 -6.45 1.88 8.71
CA ARG A 301 -7.23 3.13 8.65
C ARG A 301 -7.40 3.72 10.04
N VAL A 302 -7.79 2.90 11.02
CA VAL A 302 -7.92 3.33 12.41
C VAL A 302 -6.57 3.80 12.94
N ALA A 303 -5.49 3.05 12.69
CA ALA A 303 -4.15 3.40 13.12
C ALA A 303 -3.67 4.73 12.52
N GLU A 304 -3.83 4.95 11.22
CA GLU A 304 -3.50 6.21 10.55
C GLU A 304 -4.36 7.38 11.06
N HIS A 305 -5.64 7.16 11.35
CA HIS A 305 -6.51 8.18 11.95
C HIS A 305 -6.08 8.57 13.37
N LEU A 306 -5.56 7.62 14.14
CA LEU A 306 -4.96 7.86 15.46
C LEU A 306 -3.54 8.41 15.38
N THR A 307 -2.90 8.43 14.21
CA THR A 307 -1.51 8.85 14.04
C THR A 307 -1.41 9.97 13.02
N THR A 308 -0.85 9.68 11.85
CA THR A 308 -0.46 10.66 10.83
C THR A 308 -1.62 11.46 10.23
N ARG A 309 -2.87 11.02 10.44
CA ARG A 309 -4.08 11.65 9.88
C ARG A 309 -5.06 12.11 10.96
N SER A 310 -4.60 12.26 12.19
CA SER A 310 -5.42 12.78 13.27
C SER A 310 -5.89 14.21 12.97
N VAL A 311 -7.16 14.47 13.27
CA VAL A 311 -7.76 15.82 13.23
C VAL A 311 -8.12 16.34 14.63
N SER A 312 -7.78 15.57 15.66
CA SER A 312 -8.04 15.91 17.06
C SER A 312 -7.31 17.20 17.46
N PRO A 313 -7.88 18.04 18.35
CA PRO A 313 -7.21 19.24 18.86
C PRO A 313 -5.88 18.95 19.56
N ILE A 314 -5.82 17.79 20.23
CA ILE A 314 -4.62 17.24 20.86
C ILE A 314 -4.33 15.91 20.19
N HIS A 315 -3.12 15.75 19.67
CA HIS A 315 -2.71 14.53 18.97
C HIS A 315 -2.73 13.35 19.97
N PRO A 316 -3.48 12.26 19.69
CA PRO A 316 -3.72 11.21 20.69
C PRO A 316 -2.45 10.43 21.08
N ILE A 317 -1.48 10.28 20.17
CA ILE A 317 -0.20 9.61 20.52
C ILE A 317 0.83 10.54 21.16
N THR A 318 1.11 11.71 20.58
CA THR A 318 2.20 12.59 21.05
C THR A 318 1.77 13.55 22.15
N GLY A 319 0.47 13.76 22.38
CA GLY A 319 -0.05 14.77 23.29
C GLY A 319 0.18 16.22 22.82
N GLN A 320 0.75 16.42 21.63
CA GLN A 320 1.03 17.74 21.10
C GLN A 320 -0.26 18.41 20.61
N PRO A 321 -0.43 19.73 20.81
CA PRO A 321 -1.53 20.46 20.23
C PRO A 321 -1.41 20.44 18.70
N ARG A 322 -2.56 20.43 18.04
CA ARG A 322 -2.64 20.51 16.58
C ARG A 322 -2.03 21.81 16.08
N SER A 323 -1.11 21.72 15.11
CA SER A 323 -0.43 22.90 14.57
C SER A 323 -1.38 23.80 13.77
N ASP A 324 -1.08 25.09 13.71
CA ASP A 324 -1.92 26.05 13.00
C ASP A 324 -1.93 25.79 11.50
N VAL A 325 -0.79 25.37 10.92
CA VAL A 325 -0.71 24.91 9.52
C VAL A 325 -1.70 23.77 9.23
N GLN A 326 -1.87 22.83 10.17
CA GLN A 326 -2.85 21.75 10.00
C GLN A 326 -4.29 22.24 10.11
N LYS A 327 -4.58 23.28 10.90
CA LYS A 327 -5.92 23.89 10.99
C LYS A 327 -6.25 24.67 9.72
N GLU A 328 -5.32 25.51 9.26
CA GLU A 328 -5.42 26.24 7.98
C GLU A 328 -5.65 25.29 6.81
N CYS A 329 -4.89 24.18 6.76
CA CYS A 329 -5.05 23.14 5.74
C CYS A 329 -6.47 22.58 5.72
N SER A 330 -7.05 22.26 6.88
CA SER A 330 -8.42 21.75 6.95
C SER A 330 -9.45 22.76 6.46
N ILE A 331 -9.29 24.04 6.79
CA ILE A 331 -10.19 25.10 6.33
C ILE A 331 -10.08 25.25 4.81
N ALA A 332 -8.85 25.33 4.28
CA ALA A 332 -8.61 25.50 2.86
C ALA A 332 -9.15 24.33 2.01
N ILE A 333 -8.91 23.10 2.45
CA ILE A 333 -9.39 21.90 1.76
C ILE A 333 -10.91 21.75 1.85
N ALA A 334 -11.53 22.15 2.97
CA ALA A 334 -12.99 22.18 3.07
C ALA A 334 -13.62 23.19 2.10
N ALA A 335 -12.95 24.32 1.85
CA ALA A 335 -13.42 25.36 0.94
C ALA A 335 -13.25 24.99 -0.55
N ALA A 336 -12.17 24.30 -0.89
CA ALA A 336 -11.86 23.92 -2.27
C ALA A 336 -11.30 22.49 -2.35
N PRO A 337 -12.15 21.46 -2.17
CA PRO A 337 -11.71 20.08 -2.23
C PRO A 337 -11.45 19.67 -3.69
N ALA A 338 -10.34 18.96 -3.92
CA ALA A 338 -10.03 18.38 -5.23
C ALA A 338 -10.84 17.11 -5.52
N GLY A 339 -11.43 16.49 -4.49
CA GLY A 339 -12.29 15.30 -4.58
C GLY A 339 -13.66 15.55 -3.97
N HIS A 340 -14.40 14.48 -3.67
CA HIS A 340 -15.72 14.59 -3.04
C HIS A 340 -15.64 14.28 -1.53
N PRO A 341 -15.68 15.29 -0.63
CA PRO A 341 -15.36 15.08 0.79
C PRO A 341 -16.21 14.03 1.49
N ALA A 342 -17.49 13.92 1.13
CA ALA A 342 -18.40 12.95 1.74
C ALA A 342 -17.95 11.49 1.50
N THR A 343 -17.36 11.19 0.33
CA THR A 343 -16.95 9.84 -0.05
C THR A 343 -15.50 9.57 0.31
N GLU A 344 -14.63 10.59 0.35
CA GLU A 344 -13.21 10.42 0.68
C GLU A 344 -12.92 10.50 2.19
N THR A 345 -13.69 11.27 2.96
CA THR A 345 -13.39 11.56 4.37
C THR A 345 -14.56 11.35 5.33
N GLY A 346 -15.79 11.51 4.86
CA GLY A 346 -16.99 11.27 5.66
C GLY A 346 -17.04 9.81 6.11
N LEU A 347 -17.25 9.55 7.41
CA LEU A 347 -17.33 8.19 7.93
C LEU A 347 -18.45 7.41 7.22
N LEU A 348 -19.67 7.95 7.21
CA LEU A 348 -20.81 7.32 6.57
C LEU A 348 -20.61 7.15 5.06
N GLY A 349 -20.24 8.21 4.35
CA GLY A 349 -20.11 8.15 2.89
C GLY A 349 -18.97 7.24 2.45
N ASN A 350 -17.83 7.24 3.13
CA ASN A 350 -16.74 6.33 2.82
C ASN A 350 -17.06 4.87 3.21
N SER A 351 -17.82 4.63 4.29
CA SER A 351 -18.35 3.30 4.61
C SER A 351 -19.33 2.80 3.54
N LEU A 352 -20.19 3.68 3.01
CA LEU A 352 -21.07 3.34 1.88
C LEU A 352 -20.26 3.02 0.62
N VAL A 353 -19.20 3.78 0.31
CA VAL A 353 -18.27 3.44 -0.78
C VAL A 353 -17.61 2.08 -0.55
N ALA A 354 -17.20 1.76 0.68
CA ALA A 354 -16.58 0.47 0.97
C ALA A 354 -17.52 -0.72 0.68
N ILE A 355 -18.82 -0.53 0.90
CA ILE A 355 -19.87 -1.53 0.63
C ILE A 355 -20.22 -1.57 -0.86
N LEU A 356 -20.46 -0.41 -1.49
CA LEU A 356 -21.00 -0.32 -2.84
C LEU A 356 -19.92 -0.42 -3.92
N ALA A 357 -18.75 0.16 -3.69
CA ALA A 357 -17.67 0.22 -4.66
C ALA A 357 -16.48 -0.67 -4.29
N GLY A 358 -16.43 -1.15 -3.05
CA GLY A 358 -15.40 -2.05 -2.54
C GLY A 358 -14.48 -1.39 -1.51
N PRO A 359 -13.93 -2.16 -0.54
CA PRO A 359 -13.06 -1.62 0.50
C PRO A 359 -11.77 -0.99 -0.04
N GLY A 360 -11.23 -1.55 -1.13
CA GLY A 360 -10.03 -1.01 -1.79
C GLY A 360 -10.26 0.38 -2.35
N THR A 361 -11.38 0.60 -3.04
CA THR A 361 -11.80 1.92 -3.54
C THR A 361 -11.94 2.93 -2.41
N ALA A 362 -12.64 2.57 -1.33
CA ALA A 362 -12.83 3.45 -0.19
C ALA A 362 -11.48 3.88 0.45
N MET A 363 -10.53 2.95 0.57
CA MET A 363 -9.20 3.23 1.10
C MET A 363 -8.35 4.08 0.15
N SER A 364 -8.36 3.80 -1.16
CA SER A 364 -7.66 4.60 -2.16
C SER A 364 -8.15 6.05 -2.21
N LEU A 365 -9.48 6.26 -2.17
CA LEU A 365 -10.06 7.61 -2.07
C LEU A 365 -9.62 8.32 -0.79
N TRP A 366 -9.63 7.60 0.34
CA TRP A 366 -9.18 8.16 1.59
C TRP A 366 -7.68 8.51 1.56
N TRP A 367 -6.82 7.68 0.97
CA TRP A 367 -5.40 7.99 0.78
C TRP A 367 -5.17 9.15 -0.19
N ALA A 368 -5.94 9.25 -1.28
CA ALA A 368 -5.90 10.37 -2.21
C ALA A 368 -6.10 11.71 -1.48
N HIS A 369 -7.13 11.81 -0.63
CA HIS A 369 -7.33 12.98 0.21
C HIS A 369 -6.15 13.27 1.16
N GLY A 370 -5.43 12.24 1.60
CA GLY A 370 -4.27 12.40 2.48
C GLY A 370 -3.11 13.07 1.76
N GLU A 371 -2.86 12.64 0.54
CA GLU A 371 -1.85 13.22 -0.35
C GLU A 371 -2.25 14.64 -0.79
N GLU A 372 -3.55 14.91 -0.99
CA GLU A 372 -4.07 16.27 -1.23
C GLU A 372 -3.72 17.23 -0.07
N ARG A 373 -3.98 16.81 1.17
CA ARG A 373 -3.60 17.57 2.38
C ARG A 373 -2.09 17.74 2.48
N GLY A 374 -1.33 16.68 2.19
CA GLY A 374 0.14 16.71 2.13
C GLY A 374 0.65 17.76 1.14
N GLY A 375 0.09 17.79 -0.07
CA GLY A 375 0.43 18.76 -1.10
C GLY A 375 0.11 20.20 -0.71
N TRP A 376 -1.03 20.44 -0.06
CA TRP A 376 -1.34 21.78 0.46
C TRP A 376 -0.30 22.24 1.49
N MET A 377 0.04 21.38 2.45
CA MET A 377 1.02 21.70 3.50
C MET A 377 2.42 21.90 2.92
N ALA A 378 2.84 21.07 1.95
CA ALA A 378 4.11 21.22 1.25
C ALA A 378 4.20 22.55 0.49
N ARG A 379 3.14 22.96 -0.23
CA ARG A 379 3.08 24.27 -0.91
C ARG A 379 3.10 25.44 0.08
N ARG A 380 2.45 25.31 1.23
CA ARG A 380 2.51 26.31 2.31
C ARG A 380 3.94 26.46 2.81
N ALA A 381 4.61 25.36 3.13
CA ALA A 381 6.00 25.34 3.59
C ALA A 381 6.97 25.87 2.53
N TRP A 382 6.74 25.56 1.24
CA TRP A 382 7.56 26.06 0.14
C TRP A 382 7.52 27.59 0.08
N ARG A 383 6.32 28.18 0.15
CA ARG A 383 6.15 29.65 0.16
C ARG A 383 6.87 30.31 1.34
N GLU A 384 6.82 29.71 2.52
CA GLU A 384 7.56 30.23 3.69
C GLU A 384 9.06 30.20 3.46
N THR A 385 9.58 29.09 2.94
CA THR A 385 10.99 28.93 2.65
C THR A 385 11.47 29.94 1.61
N GLN A 386 10.71 30.17 0.54
CA GLN A 386 11.04 31.18 -0.47
C GLN A 386 10.98 32.61 0.08
N ALA A 387 9.99 32.92 0.93
CA ALA A 387 9.87 34.24 1.56
C ALA A 387 11.04 34.55 2.50
N VAL A 388 11.49 33.58 3.29
CA VAL A 388 12.67 33.71 4.16
C VAL A 388 13.94 33.89 3.32
N GLY A 389 14.11 33.11 2.26
CA GLY A 389 15.23 33.25 1.33
C GLY A 389 15.27 34.63 0.66
N ALA A 390 14.14 35.11 0.15
CA ALA A 390 14.03 36.43 -0.48
C ALA A 390 14.37 37.57 0.50
N LYS A 391 13.92 37.46 1.75
CA LYS A 391 14.24 38.43 2.81
C LYS A 391 15.74 38.46 3.11
N ALA A 392 16.38 37.30 3.25
CA ALA A 392 17.82 37.22 3.50
C ALA A 392 18.65 37.83 2.35
N VAL A 393 18.22 37.64 1.10
CA VAL A 393 18.86 38.28 -0.07
C VAL A 393 18.67 39.79 -0.05
N ALA A 394 17.46 40.27 0.27
CA ALA A 394 17.19 41.70 0.38
C ALA A 394 18.02 42.37 1.48
N ASP A 395 18.12 41.73 2.66
CA ASP A 395 18.91 42.22 3.79
C ASP A 395 20.42 42.24 3.44
N SER A 396 20.93 41.20 2.75
CA SER A 396 22.33 41.18 2.29
C SER A 396 22.62 42.28 1.28
N LYS A 397 21.69 42.55 0.35
CA LYS A 397 21.85 43.61 -0.65
C LYS A 397 21.87 45.00 -0.01
N ALA A 398 20.99 45.24 0.97
CA ALA A 398 20.96 46.49 1.74
C ALA A 398 22.26 46.75 2.52
N ILE A 399 22.91 45.70 3.04
CA ILE A 399 24.21 45.81 3.72
C ILE A 399 25.31 46.18 2.71
N THR A 400 25.36 45.54 1.55
CA THR A 400 26.35 45.82 0.51
C THR A 400 26.20 47.23 -0.06
N ASP A 401 24.96 47.64 -0.37
CA ASP A 401 24.66 48.98 -0.90
C ASP A 401 24.95 50.07 0.16
N GLY A 402 24.65 49.80 1.44
CA GLY A 402 25.00 50.68 2.57
C GLY A 402 26.49 50.77 2.89
N GLN A 403 27.30 49.77 2.50
CA GLN A 403 28.77 49.83 2.58
C GLN A 403 29.37 50.62 1.43
N HIS A 404 28.77 50.58 0.23
CA HIS A 404 29.18 51.42 -0.90
C HIS A 404 28.85 52.89 -0.65
N ALA A 405 27.67 53.20 -0.10
CA ALA A 405 27.27 54.58 0.23
C ALA A 405 28.07 55.23 1.38
N LYS A 406 28.84 54.46 2.16
CA LYS A 406 29.74 54.97 3.22
C LYS A 406 31.20 55.15 2.75
N ARG A 407 31.52 54.74 1.52
CA ARG A 407 32.86 54.84 0.92
C ARG A 407 32.99 55.99 -0.09
N GLU A 408 31.88 56.66 -0.40
CA GLU A 408 31.83 57.97 -1.06
C GLU A 408 31.74 59.07 0.02
#